data_AF-A0A7W0SXD1-F1
#
_entry.id   AF-A0A7W0SXD1-F1
#
_cell.length_a   1.000
_cell.length_b   1.000
_cell.length_c   1.000
_cell.angle_alpha   90.00
_cell.angle_beta   90.00
_cell.angle_gamma   90.00
#
_symmetry.space_group_name_H-M   'P 1'
#
loop_
_entity.id
_entity.type
_entity.pdbx_description
1 polymer ?
#
loop_
_entity_poly.entity_id
_entity_poly.type
_entity_poly.pdbx_seq_one_letter_code
_entity_poly.pdbx_strand_id
1 'polypeptide(L)'
;LSEGDPRAALVSLRSAWRVWEELDAPYEAARVRMLVGLACRALGDEDGAVLELDAARGVFEELGAAPDLALVDSLSPAVIRGATHGLSERELEVLRLVAAGKTNREIASALVLSQHTVARHVQNIFGKLGVSSRTAATAFAFEHELV
;
A
#
# COMPACT_ATOMS: atom_id res chain seq x y z
N LEU A 1 -0.66 -16.96 15.21
CA LEU A 1 0.22 -16.34 14.19
C LEU A 1 0.53 -17.41 13.15
N SER A 2 -0.28 -17.47 12.09
CA SER A 2 -0.05 -18.36 10.95
C SER A 2 0.85 -17.63 9.97
N GLU A 3 2.09 -18.09 9.82
CA GLU A 3 3.06 -17.54 8.90
C GLU A 3 2.57 -17.69 7.45
N GLY A 4 2.37 -16.56 6.76
CA GLY A 4 2.40 -16.46 5.30
C GLY A 4 1.16 -16.93 4.51
N ASP A 5 0.16 -17.58 5.11
CA ASP A 5 -1.07 -17.96 4.40
C ASP A 5 -2.23 -16.97 4.67
N PRO A 6 -2.57 -16.09 3.71
CA PRO A 6 -3.63 -15.11 3.87
C PRO A 6 -5.03 -15.74 3.99
N ARG A 7 -5.27 -16.95 3.44
CA ARG A 7 -6.57 -17.62 3.59
C ARG A 7 -6.74 -18.17 5.00
N ALA A 8 -5.71 -18.80 5.55
CA ALA A 8 -5.72 -19.28 6.92
C ALA A 8 -5.85 -18.14 7.94
N ALA A 9 -5.20 -17.00 7.66
CA ALA A 9 -5.36 -15.78 8.45
C ALA A 9 -6.81 -15.27 8.41
N LEU A 10 -7.43 -15.19 7.23
CA LEU A 10 -8.81 -14.70 7.08
C LEU A 10 -9.84 -15.55 7.83
N VAL A 11 -9.71 -16.88 7.79
CA VAL A 11 -10.60 -17.79 8.53
C VAL A 11 -10.45 -17.56 10.04
N SER A 12 -9.22 -17.47 10.52
CA SER A 12 -8.92 -17.25 11.95
C SER A 12 -9.45 -15.90 12.44
N LEU A 13 -9.31 -14.85 11.62
CA LEU A 13 -9.77 -13.50 11.92
C LEU A 13 -11.31 -13.41 11.98
N ARG A 14 -12.02 -14.06 11.05
CA ARG A 14 -13.51 -14.09 11.06
C ARG A 14 -14.07 -14.82 12.28
N SER A 15 -13.41 -15.89 12.72
CA SER A 15 -13.80 -16.60 13.94
C SER A 15 -13.56 -15.74 15.19
N ALA A 16 -12.45 -15.00 15.25
CA ALA A 16 -12.18 -14.08 16.36
C ALA A 16 -13.18 -12.92 16.41
N TRP A 17 -13.53 -12.33 15.26
CA TRP A 17 -14.53 -11.25 15.16
C TRP A 17 -15.86 -11.62 15.81
N ARG A 18 -16.41 -12.82 15.53
CA ARG A 18 -17.69 -13.26 16.13
C ARG A 18 -17.65 -13.36 17.66
N VAL A 19 -16.52 -13.82 18.20
CA VAL A 19 -16.35 -13.95 19.67
C VAL A 19 -16.25 -12.57 20.32
N TRP A 20 -15.68 -11.58 19.63
CA TRP A 20 -15.54 -10.21 20.14
C TRP A 20 -16.83 -9.39 20.00
N GLU A 21 -17.64 -9.68 18.99
CA GLU A 21 -19.00 -9.15 18.84
C GLU A 21 -19.93 -9.63 19.99
N GLU A 22 -19.70 -10.84 20.52
CA GLU A 22 -20.39 -11.36 21.72
C GLU A 22 -19.87 -10.78 23.06
N LEU A 23 -18.69 -10.15 23.07
CA LEU A 23 -18.02 -9.64 24.28
C LEU A 23 -18.10 -8.11 24.46
N ASP A 24 -18.82 -7.40 23.58
CA ASP A 24 -18.93 -5.94 23.58
C ASP A 24 -17.56 -5.25 23.54
N ALA A 25 -16.67 -5.77 22.66
CA ALA A 25 -15.29 -5.34 22.47
C ALA A 25 -15.11 -4.62 21.11
N PRO A 26 -15.70 -3.42 20.92
CA PRO A 26 -15.76 -2.74 19.64
C PRO A 26 -14.37 -2.36 19.11
N TYR A 27 -13.41 -2.07 19.98
CA TYR A 27 -12.04 -1.72 19.59
C TYR A 27 -11.32 -2.90 18.93
N GLU A 28 -11.34 -4.06 19.57
CA GLU A 28 -10.73 -5.29 19.09
C GLU A 28 -11.37 -5.72 17.77
N ALA A 29 -12.70 -5.62 17.69
CA ALA A 29 -13.45 -5.85 16.48
C ALA A 29 -12.93 -4.93 15.34
N ALA A 30 -12.87 -3.62 15.56
CA ALA A 30 -12.38 -2.65 14.57
C ALA A 30 -10.95 -2.96 14.08
N ARG A 31 -10.06 -3.38 15.00
CA ARG A 31 -8.71 -3.83 14.62
C ARG A 31 -8.72 -5.05 13.71
N VAL A 32 -9.61 -6.01 13.93
CA VAL A 32 -9.77 -7.16 13.03
C VAL A 32 -10.25 -6.73 11.66
N ARG A 33 -11.23 -5.83 11.58
CA ARG A 33 -11.70 -5.29 10.28
C ARG A 33 -10.58 -4.60 9.51
N MET A 34 -9.76 -3.80 10.18
CA MET A 34 -8.59 -3.18 9.55
C MET A 34 -7.64 -4.23 8.95
N LEU A 35 -7.34 -5.30 9.69
CA LEU A 35 -6.49 -6.40 9.20
C LEU A 35 -7.13 -7.16 8.03
N VAL A 36 -8.45 -7.37 8.06
CA VAL A 36 -9.19 -7.98 6.94
C VAL A 36 -9.10 -7.09 5.70
N GLY A 37 -9.29 -5.78 5.85
CA GLY A 37 -9.19 -4.84 4.74
C GLY A 37 -7.80 -4.85 4.09
N LEU A 38 -6.74 -4.90 4.90
CA LEU A 38 -5.36 -5.08 4.41
C LEU A 38 -5.17 -6.39 3.65
N ALA A 39 -5.74 -7.49 4.15
CA ALA A 39 -5.65 -8.80 3.50
C ALA A 39 -6.43 -8.84 2.17
N CYS A 40 -7.63 -8.27 2.11
CA CYS A 40 -8.40 -8.11 0.88
C CYS A 40 -7.57 -7.37 -0.18
N ARG A 41 -6.91 -6.29 0.23
CA ARG A 41 -6.10 -5.49 -0.67
C ARG A 41 -4.88 -6.25 -1.21
N ALA A 42 -4.19 -7.00 -0.37
CA ALA A 42 -3.09 -7.88 -0.79
C ALA A 42 -3.55 -8.97 -1.78
N LEU A 43 -4.83 -9.34 -1.77
CA LEU A 43 -5.45 -10.28 -2.71
C LEU A 43 -6.00 -9.61 -3.98
N GLY A 44 -5.89 -8.29 -4.10
CA GLY A 44 -6.44 -7.51 -5.21
C GLY A 44 -7.95 -7.24 -5.12
N ASP A 45 -8.58 -7.57 -3.98
CA ASP A 45 -9.98 -7.27 -3.68
C ASP A 45 -10.09 -5.87 -3.06
N GLU A 46 -10.04 -4.85 -3.91
CA GLU A 46 -10.12 -3.45 -3.47
C GLU A 46 -11.49 -3.08 -2.89
N ASP A 47 -12.58 -3.64 -3.44
CA ASP A 47 -13.93 -3.38 -2.94
C ASP A 47 -14.11 -3.93 -1.52
N GLY A 48 -13.62 -5.16 -1.27
CA GLY A 48 -13.58 -5.73 0.08
C GLY A 48 -12.65 -4.97 1.02
N ALA A 49 -11.51 -4.48 0.52
CA ALA A 49 -10.58 -3.69 1.31
C ALA A 49 -11.19 -2.36 1.78
N VAL A 50 -11.85 -1.64 0.88
CA VAL A 50 -12.53 -0.37 1.18
C VAL A 50 -13.64 -0.60 2.19
N LEU A 51 -14.50 -1.60 1.97
CA LEU A 51 -15.62 -1.90 2.86
C LEU A 51 -15.17 -2.13 4.31
N GLU A 52 -14.13 -2.95 4.50
CA GLU A 52 -13.69 -3.32 5.85
C GLU A 52 -12.90 -2.19 6.54
N LEU A 53 -12.12 -1.40 5.78
CA LEU A 53 -11.42 -0.24 6.33
C LEU A 53 -12.40 0.88 6.71
N ASP A 54 -13.45 1.14 5.92
CA ASP A 54 -14.48 2.10 6.27
C ASP A 54 -15.25 1.69 7.54
N ALA A 55 -15.55 0.40 7.67
CA ALA A 55 -16.19 -0.12 8.87
C ALA A 55 -15.28 -0.04 10.12
N ALA A 56 -13.98 -0.34 9.97
CA ALA A 56 -13.00 -0.13 11.04
C ALA A 56 -12.91 1.34 11.46
N ARG A 57 -12.86 2.25 10.47
CA ARG A 57 -12.79 3.70 10.67
C ARG A 57 -13.96 4.21 11.49
N GLY A 58 -15.20 3.85 11.13
CA GLY A 58 -16.40 4.29 11.85
C GLY A 58 -16.36 3.92 13.34
N VAL A 59 -15.92 2.70 13.67
CA VAL A 59 -15.81 2.26 15.07
C VAL A 59 -14.67 2.96 15.80
N PHE A 60 -13.52 3.18 15.16
CA PHE A 60 -12.44 3.96 15.78
C PHE A 60 -12.83 5.43 16.01
N GLU A 61 -13.67 6.00 15.15
CA GLU A 61 -14.23 7.35 15.28
C GLU A 61 -15.15 7.44 16.49
N GLU A 62 -16.09 6.51 16.63
CA GLU A 62 -16.99 6.43 17.78
C GLU A 62 -16.24 6.26 19.12
N LEU A 63 -15.14 5.52 19.11
CA LEU A 63 -14.30 5.29 20.28
C LEU A 63 -13.28 6.41 20.57
N GLY A 64 -13.13 7.39 19.66
CA GLY A 64 -12.10 8.42 19.76
C GLY A 64 -10.67 7.88 19.69
N ALA A 65 -10.47 6.73 19.04
CA ALA A 65 -9.18 6.07 18.88
C ALA A 65 -8.32 6.77 17.80
N ALA A 66 -7.89 7.99 18.09
CA ALA A 66 -7.19 8.85 17.13
C ALA A 66 -5.95 8.22 16.46
N PRO A 67 -5.10 7.42 17.16
CA PRO A 67 -3.98 6.76 16.50
C PRO A 67 -4.41 5.73 15.45
N ASP A 68 -5.45 4.94 15.75
CA ASP A 68 -5.96 3.91 14.85
C ASP A 68 -6.72 4.52 13.66
N LEU A 69 -7.43 5.63 13.87
CA LEU A 69 -8.03 6.42 12.78
C LEU A 69 -6.98 6.91 11.78
N ALA A 70 -5.92 7.54 12.28
CA ALA A 70 -4.84 8.03 11.43
C ALA A 70 -4.19 6.91 10.62
N LEU A 71 -4.05 5.73 11.22
CA LEU A 71 -3.55 4.55 10.54
C LEU A 71 -4.51 4.10 9.43
N VAL A 72 -5.81 3.95 9.70
CA VAL A 72 -6.81 3.54 8.69
C VAL A 72 -6.91 4.56 7.55
N ASP A 73 -6.87 5.86 7.85
CA ASP A 73 -6.91 6.92 6.84
C ASP A 73 -5.69 6.88 5.91
N SER A 74 -4.50 6.62 6.48
CA SER A 74 -3.27 6.44 5.70
C SER A 74 -3.34 5.27 4.72
N LEU A 75 -4.19 4.29 5.04
CA LEU A 75 -4.42 3.15 4.19
C LEU A 75 -5.41 3.46 3.07
N SER A 76 -6.16 4.56 3.03
CA SER A 76 -7.12 4.74 1.92
C SER A 76 -6.44 4.78 0.54
N PRO A 77 -7.04 4.21 -0.54
CA PRO A 77 -6.41 4.19 -1.86
C PRO A 77 -6.12 5.59 -2.41
N ALA A 78 -6.91 6.58 -2.03
CA ALA A 78 -6.68 7.98 -2.39
C ALA A 78 -5.44 8.56 -1.70
N VAL A 79 -5.26 8.27 -0.40
CA VAL A 79 -4.06 8.71 0.35
C VAL A 79 -2.82 7.98 -0.13
N ILE A 80 -2.89 6.66 -0.36
CA ILE A 80 -1.76 5.90 -0.91
C ILE A 80 -1.37 6.43 -2.29
N ARG A 81 -2.32 6.66 -3.21
CA ARG A 81 -2.01 7.24 -4.53
C ARG A 81 -1.45 8.65 -4.43
N GLY A 82 -1.90 9.44 -3.46
CA GLY A 82 -1.31 10.74 -3.15
C GLY A 82 0.14 10.60 -2.67
N ALA A 83 0.39 9.69 -1.74
CA ALA A 83 1.71 9.41 -1.18
C ALA A 83 2.68 8.83 -2.22
N THR A 84 2.22 8.00 -3.17
CA THR A 84 3.05 7.45 -4.24
C THR A 84 3.08 8.32 -5.50
N HIS A 85 2.45 9.50 -5.48
CA HIS A 85 2.30 10.38 -6.65
C HIS A 85 1.74 9.65 -7.89
N GLY A 86 0.83 8.71 -7.69
CA GLY A 86 0.20 7.92 -8.75
C GLY A 86 1.09 6.85 -9.39
N LEU A 87 2.29 6.61 -8.83
CA LEU A 87 3.15 5.52 -9.25
C LEU A 87 2.58 4.18 -8.76
N SER A 88 2.65 3.18 -9.63
CA SER A 88 2.43 1.78 -9.27
C SER A 88 3.60 1.24 -8.46
N GLU A 89 3.41 0.12 -7.76
CA GLU A 89 4.48 -0.55 -7.01
C GLU A 89 5.70 -0.84 -7.88
N ARG A 90 5.48 -1.32 -9.11
CA ARG A 90 6.56 -1.60 -10.05
C ARG A 90 7.31 -0.35 -10.50
N GLU A 91 6.60 0.77 -10.65
CA GLU A 91 7.22 2.05 -10.96
C GLU A 91 8.01 2.61 -9.78
N LEU A 92 7.56 2.41 -8.54
CA LEU A 92 8.33 2.75 -7.33
C LEU A 92 9.62 1.94 -7.23
N GLU A 93 9.57 0.63 -7.50
CA GLU A 93 10.79 -0.20 -7.54
C GLU A 93 11.79 0.31 -8.57
N VAL A 94 11.32 0.64 -9.78
CA VAL A 94 12.17 1.23 -10.83
C VAL A 94 12.73 2.58 -10.37
N LEU A 95 11.92 3.45 -9.75
CA LEU A 95 12.34 4.75 -9.25
C LEU A 95 13.43 4.64 -8.16
N ARG A 96 13.29 3.69 -7.22
CA ARG A 96 14.32 3.39 -6.19
C ARG A 96 15.65 3.04 -6.81
N LEU A 97 15.66 2.16 -7.81
CA LEU A 97 16.89 1.81 -8.51
C LEU A 97 17.42 2.97 -9.35
N VAL A 98 16.54 3.82 -9.87
CA VAL A 98 16.93 5.04 -10.58
C VAL A 98 17.68 5.98 -9.64
N ALA A 99 17.11 6.23 -8.46
CA ALA A 99 17.67 7.08 -7.41
C ALA A 99 18.99 6.52 -6.85
N ALA A 100 19.12 5.19 -6.79
CA ALA A 100 20.38 4.51 -6.46
C ALA A 100 21.44 4.57 -7.60
N GLY A 101 21.18 5.34 -8.68
CA GLY A 101 22.13 5.56 -9.77
C GLY A 101 22.22 4.43 -10.80
N LYS A 102 21.33 3.42 -10.77
CA LYS A 102 21.41 2.25 -11.65
C LYS A 102 20.96 2.52 -13.08
N THR A 103 21.79 2.20 -14.07
CA THR A 103 21.44 2.30 -15.50
C THR A 103 20.26 1.40 -15.87
N ASN A 104 19.55 1.69 -16.96
CA ASN A 104 18.42 0.86 -17.42
C ASN A 104 18.81 -0.62 -17.63
N ARG A 105 20.08 -0.87 -17.99
CA ARG A 105 20.64 -2.23 -18.12
C ARG A 105 20.75 -2.93 -16.76
N GLU A 106 21.25 -2.25 -15.74
CA GLU A 106 21.35 -2.81 -14.39
C GLU A 106 19.97 -3.02 -13.77
N ILE A 107 19.04 -2.07 -13.98
CA ILE A 107 17.65 -2.21 -13.54
C ILE A 107 16.99 -3.40 -14.22
N ALA A 108 17.16 -3.54 -15.54
CA ALA A 108 16.63 -4.66 -16.32
C ALA A 108 17.13 -6.00 -15.77
N SER A 109 18.42 -6.08 -15.43
CA SER A 109 19.00 -7.27 -14.80
C SER A 109 18.46 -7.54 -13.40
N ALA A 110 18.35 -6.50 -12.56
CA ALA A 110 17.88 -6.63 -11.18
C ALA A 110 16.41 -7.06 -11.11
N LEU A 111 15.61 -6.59 -12.07
CA LEU A 111 14.17 -6.77 -12.09
C LEU A 111 13.70 -7.87 -13.06
N VAL A 112 14.63 -8.56 -13.73
CA VAL A 112 14.38 -9.59 -14.75
C VAL A 112 13.42 -9.08 -15.85
N LEU A 113 13.76 -7.93 -16.42
CA LEU A 113 13.01 -7.25 -17.48
C LEU A 113 13.89 -6.95 -18.70
N SER A 114 13.27 -6.59 -19.82
CA SER A 114 14.01 -6.02 -20.95
C SER A 114 14.39 -4.55 -20.68
N GLN A 115 15.51 -4.09 -21.25
CA GLN A 115 15.89 -2.66 -21.18
C GLN A 115 14.81 -1.74 -21.78
N HIS A 116 14.09 -2.22 -22.81
CA HIS A 116 12.98 -1.49 -23.41
C HIS A 116 11.81 -1.32 -22.43
N THR A 117 11.47 -2.37 -21.68
CA THR A 117 10.43 -2.32 -20.63
C THR A 117 10.82 -1.33 -19.53
N VAL A 118 12.08 -1.36 -19.09
CA VAL A 118 12.59 -0.38 -18.11
C VAL A 118 12.52 1.05 -18.65
N ALA A 119 12.94 1.29 -19.90
CA ALA A 119 12.86 2.61 -20.51
C ALA A 119 11.42 3.14 -20.57
N ARG A 120 10.44 2.26 -20.85
CA ARG A 120 9.02 2.60 -20.81
C ARG A 120 8.55 2.95 -19.39
N HIS A 121 8.94 2.17 -18.39
CA HIS A 121 8.63 2.50 -16.98
C HIS A 121 9.21 3.87 -16.59
N VAL A 122 10.47 4.15 -16.95
CA VAL A 122 11.11 5.44 -16.67
C VAL A 122 10.36 6.61 -17.33
N GLN A 123 9.92 6.46 -18.59
CA GLN A 123 9.10 7.49 -19.25
C GLN A 123 7.75 7.70 -18.56
N ASN A 124 7.08 6.62 -18.17
CA ASN A 124 5.82 6.71 -17.45
C ASN A 124 6.00 7.41 -16.09
N ILE A 125 7.06 7.07 -15.36
CA ILE A 125 7.42 7.73 -14.10
C ILE A 125 7.62 9.22 -14.31
N PHE A 126 8.39 9.62 -15.33
CA PHE A 126 8.62 11.02 -15.64
C PHE A 126 7.31 11.76 -15.93
N GLY A 127 6.43 11.15 -16.73
CA GLY A 127 5.10 11.72 -17.02
C GLY A 127 4.23 11.87 -15.78
N LYS A 128 4.23 10.88 -14.88
CA LYS A 128 3.45 10.91 -13.64
C LYS A 128 3.98 11.90 -12.61
N LEU A 129 5.31 12.03 -12.49
CA LEU A 129 5.96 12.96 -11.58
C LEU A 129 6.08 14.39 -12.13
N GLY A 130 5.77 14.60 -13.42
CA GLY A 130 5.90 15.91 -14.07
C GLY A 130 7.34 16.38 -14.27
N VAL A 131 8.30 15.44 -14.31
CA VAL A 131 9.73 15.72 -14.47
C VAL A 131 10.24 15.30 -15.85
N SER A 132 11.32 15.92 -16.33
CA SER A 132 11.85 15.69 -17.69
C SER A 132 13.19 14.95 -17.74
N SER A 133 13.81 14.69 -16.59
CA SER A 133 15.13 14.07 -16.54
C SER A 133 15.27 13.09 -15.39
N ARG A 134 16.24 12.20 -15.55
CA ARG A 134 16.60 11.20 -14.55
C ARG A 134 17.08 11.83 -13.24
N THR A 135 17.87 12.88 -13.33
CA THR A 135 18.34 13.64 -12.17
C THR A 135 17.17 14.32 -11.47
N ALA A 136 16.25 14.93 -12.23
CA ALA A 136 15.03 15.52 -11.67
C ALA A 136 14.13 14.49 -10.99
N ALA A 137 13.96 13.30 -11.58
CA ALA A 137 13.21 12.21 -10.95
C ALA A 137 13.88 11.70 -9.66
N THR A 138 15.21 11.68 -9.63
CA THR A 138 15.96 11.30 -8.42
C THR A 138 15.79 12.35 -7.32
N ALA A 139 15.92 13.63 -7.65
CA ALA A 139 15.69 14.71 -6.69
C ALA A 139 14.26 14.69 -6.14
N PHE A 140 13.26 14.56 -7.03
CA PHE A 140 11.86 14.41 -6.64
C PHE A 140 11.65 13.25 -5.67
N ALA A 141 12.26 12.09 -5.93
CA ALA A 141 12.11 10.93 -5.09
C ALA A 141 12.61 11.16 -3.66
N PHE A 142 13.73 11.88 -3.48
CA PHE A 142 14.24 12.23 -2.16
C PHE A 142 13.43 13.34 -1.48
N GLU A 143 13.01 14.37 -2.23
CA GLU A 143 12.20 15.48 -1.71
C GLU A 143 10.83 15.01 -1.17
N HIS A 144 10.28 13.96 -1.79
CA HIS A 144 8.97 13.39 -1.45
C HIS A 144 9.06 12.06 -0.68
N GLU A 145 10.24 11.70 -0.14
CA GLU A 145 10.46 10.51 0.70
C GLU A 145 9.98 9.19 0.04
N LEU A 146 10.07 9.10 -1.29
CA LEU A 146 9.70 7.89 -2.05
C LEU A 146 10.78 6.81 -2.02
N VAL A 147 12.02 7.20 -1.66
CA VAL A 147 13.24 6.40 -1.70
C VAL A 147 14.17 6.70 -0.53
#